data_AF-A0AAJ5VXB8-F1
#
_entry.id   AF-A0AAJ5VXB8-F1
#
_cell.length_a   1.000
_cell.length_b   1.000
_cell.length_c   1.000
_cell.angle_alpha   90.00
_cell.angle_beta   90.00
_cell.angle_gamma   90.00
#
_symmetry.space_group_name_H-M   'P 1'
#
loop_
_entity.id
_entity.type
_entity.pdbx_description
1 polymer ?
#
loop_
_entity_poly.entity_id
_entity_poly.type
_entity_poly.pdbx_seq_one_letter_code
_entity_poly.pdbx_strand_id
1 'polypeptide(L)'
;MISTDEAPTIDEATTARLADARALIEQQDFAAAIALLDSLLEAGLPQPVHVEIQTNLAAALVMLARRKDTDASVARSQLDRARLLLIEALQHYSPLDSASNWASARANLALAYLARDHLVTSDTDILQAHLALDGTEEALTRIGDIAMLEWIRQIRDHLLDLRDRRARPRH
;
A
#
# COMPACT_ATOMS: atom_id res chain seq x y z
N MET A 1 16.73 -37.26 12.45
CA MET A 1 17.30 -35.92 12.68
C MET A 1 16.27 -34.94 12.13
N ILE A 2 15.35 -34.47 12.98
CA ILE A 2 14.29 -33.54 12.59
C ILE A 2 14.89 -32.16 12.79
N SER A 3 15.34 -31.52 11.71
CA SER A 3 15.53 -30.07 11.70
C SER A 3 14.13 -29.47 11.75
N THR A 4 13.70 -29.08 12.96
CA THR A 4 12.65 -28.08 13.12
C THR A 4 13.22 -26.77 12.59
N ASP A 5 12.81 -26.45 11.38
CA ASP A 5 12.93 -25.12 10.79
C ASP A 5 12.03 -24.20 11.63
N GLU A 6 12.54 -23.71 12.76
CA GLU A 6 11.91 -22.61 13.49
C GLU A 6 11.93 -21.42 12.54
N ALA A 7 10.74 -21.06 12.05
CA ALA A 7 10.56 -19.81 11.33
C ALA A 7 11.22 -18.68 12.14
N PRO A 8 12.03 -17.81 11.53
CA PRO A 8 12.76 -16.79 12.25
C PRO A 8 11.77 -15.90 13.02
N THR A 9 11.74 -16.10 14.34
CA THR A 9 10.91 -15.34 15.26
C THR A 9 11.59 -13.99 15.48
N ILE A 10 10.90 -12.92 15.11
CA ILE A 10 11.32 -11.57 15.48
C ILE A 10 11.22 -11.39 16.99
N ASP A 11 12.08 -10.54 17.56
CA ASP A 11 12.02 -10.26 18.99
C ASP A 11 10.78 -9.43 19.38
N GLU A 12 10.47 -9.44 20.67
CA GLU A 12 9.34 -8.73 21.24
C GLU A 12 9.46 -7.20 21.00
N ALA A 13 10.69 -6.68 21.00
CA ALA A 13 10.96 -5.28 20.75
C ALA A 13 10.57 -4.85 19.32
N THR A 14 10.90 -5.66 18.31
CA THR A 14 10.51 -5.45 16.90
C THR A 14 9.01 -5.52 16.74
N THR A 15 8.37 -6.49 17.39
CA THR A 15 6.91 -6.65 17.38
C THR A 15 6.22 -5.42 17.97
N ALA A 16 6.69 -4.93 19.12
CA ALA A 16 6.17 -3.73 19.75
C ALA A 16 6.35 -2.49 18.85
N ARG A 17 7.54 -2.31 18.26
CA ARG A 17 7.80 -1.18 17.35
C ARG A 17 6.92 -1.21 16.09
N LEU A 18 6.61 -2.39 15.55
CA LEU A 18 5.66 -2.53 14.45
C LEU A 18 4.24 -2.15 14.86
N ALA A 19 3.81 -2.57 16.06
CA ALA A 19 2.52 -2.18 16.60
C ALA A 19 2.44 -0.66 16.82
N ASP A 20 3.50 -0.04 17.35
CA ASP A 20 3.60 1.42 17.52
C ASP A 20 3.51 2.14 16.17
N ALA A 21 4.20 1.64 15.13
CA ALA A 21 4.12 2.21 13.79
C ALA A 21 2.69 2.16 13.22
N ARG A 22 1.97 1.04 13.41
CA ARG A 22 0.57 0.91 12.98
C ARG A 22 -0.34 1.87 13.75
N ALA A 23 -0.15 2.00 15.07
CA ALA A 23 -0.88 2.97 15.89
C ALA A 23 -0.65 4.41 15.44
N LEU A 24 0.57 4.78 15.03
CA LEU A 24 0.86 6.10 14.46
C LEU A 24 0.11 6.32 13.14
N ILE A 25 0.01 5.31 12.28
CA ILE A 25 -0.80 5.39 11.03
C ILE A 25 -2.28 5.61 11.37
N GLU A 26 -2.83 4.88 12.33
CA GLU A 26 -4.22 5.03 12.78
C GLU A 26 -4.50 6.42 13.36
N GLN A 27 -3.56 6.96 14.12
CA GLN A 27 -3.58 8.33 14.65
C GLN A 27 -3.30 9.41 13.58
N GLN A 28 -3.05 8.97 12.34
CA GLN A 28 -2.68 9.81 11.20
C GLN A 28 -1.35 10.55 11.38
N ASP A 29 -0.49 10.18 12.34
CA ASP A 29 0.87 10.69 12.44
C ASP A 29 1.79 9.95 11.46
N PHE A 30 1.56 10.21 10.17
CA PHE A 30 2.29 9.54 9.09
C PHE A 30 3.78 9.88 9.09
N ALA A 31 4.17 11.07 9.54
CA ALA A 31 5.58 11.45 9.59
C ALA A 31 6.35 10.61 10.62
N ALA A 32 5.80 10.46 11.83
CA ALA A 32 6.39 9.60 12.85
C ALA A 32 6.35 8.11 12.43
N ALA A 33 5.25 7.66 11.82
CA ALA A 33 5.15 6.29 11.31
C ALA A 33 6.22 5.99 10.26
N ILE A 34 6.44 6.89 9.29
CA ILE A 34 7.47 6.75 8.24
C ILE A 34 8.86 6.63 8.88
N ALA A 35 9.20 7.53 9.82
CA ALA A 35 10.51 7.49 10.47
C ALA A 35 10.76 6.17 11.22
N LEU A 36 9.73 5.66 11.91
CA LEU A 36 9.83 4.40 12.64
C LEU A 36 9.95 3.20 11.68
N LEU A 37 9.16 3.17 10.61
CA LEU A 37 9.17 2.10 9.61
C LEU A 37 10.47 2.09 8.80
N ASP A 38 11.02 3.25 8.47
CA ASP A 38 12.34 3.38 7.81
C ASP A 38 13.44 2.77 8.67
N SER A 39 13.44 3.08 9.98
CA SER A 39 14.40 2.48 10.92
C SER A 39 14.25 0.96 11.03
N LEU A 40 13.03 0.42 10.93
CA LEU A 40 12.79 -1.02 10.96
C LEU A 40 13.21 -1.70 9.65
N LEU A 41 13.06 -1.03 8.51
CA LEU A 41 13.47 -1.55 7.20
C LEU A 41 15.00 -1.75 7.13
N GLU A 42 15.76 -0.87 7.76
CA GLU A 42 17.23 -0.96 7.83
C GLU A 42 17.75 -2.05 8.79
N ALA A 43 16.89 -2.65 9.63
CA ALA A 43 17.30 -3.57 10.68
C ALA A 43 17.59 -5.00 10.22
N GLY A 44 17.48 -5.30 8.91
CA GLY A 44 17.80 -6.63 8.36
C GLY A 44 16.83 -7.73 8.81
N LEU A 45 15.54 -7.38 8.93
CA LEU A 45 14.49 -8.27 9.44
C LEU A 45 14.14 -9.39 8.44
N PRO A 46 13.56 -10.52 8.91
CA PRO A 46 13.14 -11.61 8.05
C PRO A 46 12.15 -11.17 6.96
N GLN A 47 12.18 -11.83 5.81
CA GLN A 47 11.41 -11.45 4.63
C GLN A 47 9.91 -11.19 4.88
N PRO A 48 9.16 -12.03 5.64
CA PRO A 48 7.74 -11.79 5.87
C PRO A 48 7.46 -10.47 6.62
N VAL A 49 8.36 -10.08 7.52
CA VAL A 49 8.26 -8.84 8.29
C VAL A 49 8.71 -7.65 7.45
N HIS A 50 9.76 -7.84 6.65
CA HIS A 50 10.25 -6.84 5.72
C HIS A 50 9.15 -6.39 4.73
N VAL A 51 8.41 -7.33 4.12
CA VAL A 51 7.35 -6.99 3.16
C VAL A 51 6.15 -6.29 3.81
N GLU A 52 5.88 -6.60 5.08
CA GLU A 52 4.86 -5.91 5.86
C GLU A 52 5.26 -4.46 6.15
N ILE A 53 6.52 -4.24 6.55
CA ILE A 53 7.08 -2.89 6.75
C ILE A 53 7.00 -2.09 5.45
N GLN A 54 7.40 -2.67 4.31
CA GLN A 54 7.32 -2.00 3.01
C GLN A 54 5.89 -1.57 2.68
N THR A 55 4.90 -2.45 2.94
CA THR A 55 3.49 -2.17 2.68
C THR A 55 2.95 -1.05 3.57
N ASN A 56 3.25 -1.08 4.88
CA ASN A 56 2.83 -0.05 5.83
C ASN A 56 3.53 1.30 5.58
N LEU A 57 4.82 1.27 5.23
CA LEU A 57 5.60 2.46 4.90
C LEU A 57 5.05 3.13 3.65
N ALA A 58 4.76 2.34 2.61
CA ALA A 58 4.14 2.85 1.40
C ALA A 58 2.77 3.48 1.67
N ALA A 59 1.94 2.86 2.50
CA ALA A 59 0.64 3.44 2.90
C ALA A 59 0.82 4.79 3.61
N ALA A 60 1.74 4.89 4.57
CA ALA A 60 2.03 6.13 5.28
C ALA A 60 2.57 7.22 4.33
N LEU A 61 3.45 6.87 3.39
CA LEU A 61 3.97 7.78 2.35
C LEU A 61 2.84 8.32 1.46
N VAL A 62 1.93 7.45 0.99
CA VAL A 62 0.78 7.86 0.18
C VAL A 62 -0.13 8.81 0.96
N MET A 63 -0.41 8.50 2.23
CA MET A 63 -1.29 9.33 3.05
C MET A 63 -0.67 10.69 3.37
N LEU A 64 0.64 10.76 3.63
CA LEU A 64 1.35 12.02 3.82
C LEU A 64 1.39 12.86 2.54
N ALA A 65 1.66 12.24 1.39
CA ALA A 65 1.70 12.92 0.09
C ALA A 65 0.35 13.53 -0.33
N ARG A 66 -0.77 12.98 0.16
CA ARG A 66 -2.13 13.47 -0.12
C ARG A 66 -2.54 14.66 0.74
N ARG A 67 -1.77 15.02 1.77
CA ARG A 67 -2.09 16.20 2.59
C ARG A 67 -1.90 17.48 1.78
N LYS A 68 -2.76 18.47 2.02
CA LYS A 68 -2.79 19.73 1.25
C LYS A 68 -1.57 20.62 1.49
N ASP A 69 -0.90 20.45 2.61
CA ASP A 69 0.28 21.19 3.06
C ASP A 69 1.60 20.57 2.58
N THR A 70 1.56 19.37 1.98
CA THR A 70 2.75 18.74 1.42
C THR A 70 3.14 19.40 0.11
N ASP A 71 4.39 19.84 -0.01
CA ASP A 71 4.95 20.38 -1.25
C ASP A 71 4.82 19.36 -2.40
N ALA A 72 4.46 19.81 -3.60
CA ALA A 72 4.17 18.93 -4.73
C ALA A 72 5.39 18.08 -5.17
N SER A 73 6.62 18.61 -5.04
CA SER A 73 7.83 17.85 -5.36
C SER A 73 8.11 16.77 -4.31
N VAL A 74 7.89 17.10 -3.04
CA VAL A 74 7.99 16.15 -1.92
C VAL A 74 6.93 15.06 -2.04
N ALA A 75 5.67 15.45 -2.27
CA ALA A 75 4.56 14.52 -2.48
C ALA A 75 4.87 13.55 -3.64
N ARG A 76 5.35 14.07 -4.77
CA ARG A 76 5.74 13.22 -5.91
C ARG A 76 6.86 12.24 -5.55
N SER A 77 7.90 12.68 -4.84
CA SER A 77 8.99 11.80 -4.40
C SER A 77 8.50 10.71 -3.44
N GLN A 78 7.59 11.05 -2.51
CA GLN A 78 6.99 10.09 -1.59
C GLN A 78 6.15 9.04 -2.34
N LEU A 79 5.37 9.46 -3.34
CA LEU A 79 4.57 8.55 -4.16
C LEU A 79 5.42 7.64 -5.05
N ASP A 80 6.51 8.17 -5.63
CA ASP A 80 7.48 7.37 -6.38
C ASP A 80 8.14 6.31 -5.49
N ARG A 81 8.51 6.68 -4.26
CA ARG A 81 9.05 5.75 -3.27
C ARG A 81 8.02 4.69 -2.85
N ALA A 82 6.79 5.09 -2.54
CA ALA A 82 5.71 4.17 -2.17
C ALA A 82 5.44 3.13 -3.28
N ARG A 83 5.44 3.57 -4.55
CA ARG A 83 5.28 2.68 -5.69
C ARG A 83 6.38 1.61 -5.74
N LEU A 84 7.65 2.01 -5.56
CA LEU A 84 8.77 1.07 -5.58
C LEU A 84 8.66 0.02 -4.46
N LEU A 85 8.37 0.47 -3.23
CA LEU A 85 8.19 -0.41 -2.08
C LEU A 85 7.07 -1.44 -2.31
N LEU A 86 5.95 -1.02 -2.90
CA LEU A 86 4.81 -1.91 -3.17
C LEU A 86 5.10 -2.90 -4.29
N ILE A 87 5.77 -2.46 -5.36
CA ILE A 87 6.20 -3.36 -6.45
C ILE A 87 7.13 -4.44 -5.90
N GLU A 88 8.05 -4.08 -5.00
CA GLU A 88 8.96 -5.02 -4.35
C GLU A 88 8.20 -5.99 -3.44
N ALA A 89 7.36 -5.48 -2.53
CA ALA A 89 6.56 -6.31 -1.62
C ALA A 89 5.67 -7.32 -2.38
N LEU A 90 5.09 -6.91 -3.52
CA LEU A 90 4.25 -7.77 -4.36
C LEU A 90 5.00 -8.94 -5.00
N GLN A 91 6.34 -8.93 -5.05
CA GLN A 91 7.12 -10.09 -5.51
C GLN A 91 7.07 -11.27 -4.51
N HIS A 92 6.67 -11.00 -3.27
CA HIS A 92 6.67 -11.96 -2.18
C HIS A 92 5.26 -12.35 -1.71
N TYR A 93 4.25 -11.56 -2.06
CA TYR A 93 2.86 -11.91 -1.82
C TYR A 93 2.28 -12.75 -2.95
N SER A 94 1.37 -13.66 -2.58
CA SER A 94 0.67 -14.57 -3.49
C SER A 94 -0.84 -14.38 -3.32
N PRO A 95 -1.62 -14.29 -4.42
CA PRO A 95 -3.08 -14.23 -4.35
C PRO A 95 -3.72 -15.54 -3.86
N LEU A 96 -2.92 -16.60 -3.66
CA LEU A 96 -3.36 -17.89 -3.12
C LEU A 96 -3.01 -18.02 -1.64
N ASP A 97 -1.78 -17.66 -1.26
CA ASP A 97 -1.23 -17.95 0.07
C ASP A 97 -1.33 -16.76 1.05
N SER A 98 -1.41 -15.54 0.51
CA SER A 98 -1.45 -14.29 1.28
C SER A 98 -2.41 -13.28 0.65
N ALA A 99 -3.58 -13.76 0.24
CA ALA A 99 -4.55 -12.99 -0.56
C ALA A 99 -4.89 -11.61 0.03
N SER A 100 -5.14 -11.48 1.34
CA SER A 100 -5.41 -10.18 1.97
C SER A 100 -4.22 -9.22 1.90
N ASN A 101 -3.00 -9.70 2.16
CA ASN A 101 -1.79 -8.87 2.08
C ASN A 101 -1.48 -8.47 0.64
N TRP A 102 -1.60 -9.42 -0.29
CA TRP A 102 -1.46 -9.18 -1.72
C TRP A 102 -2.46 -8.11 -2.21
N ALA A 103 -3.74 -8.26 -1.85
CA ALA A 103 -4.79 -7.32 -2.24
C ALA A 103 -4.60 -5.94 -1.61
N SER A 104 -4.18 -5.88 -0.34
CA SER A 104 -3.86 -4.63 0.36
C SER A 104 -2.70 -3.89 -0.30
N ALA A 105 -1.59 -4.57 -0.62
CA ALA A 105 -0.47 -3.97 -1.34
C ALA A 105 -0.87 -3.46 -2.73
N ARG A 106 -1.71 -4.21 -3.44
CA ARG A 106 -2.28 -3.79 -4.74
C ARG A 106 -3.21 -2.59 -4.62
N ALA A 107 -4.03 -2.52 -3.58
CA ALA A 107 -4.90 -1.38 -3.30
C ALA A 107 -4.10 -0.12 -2.96
N ASN A 108 -3.07 -0.24 -2.12
CA ASN A 108 -2.14 0.86 -1.82
C ASN A 108 -1.42 1.35 -3.08
N LEU A 109 -1.09 0.44 -4.01
CA LEU A 109 -0.45 0.79 -5.28
C LEU A 109 -1.40 1.59 -6.17
N ALA A 110 -2.68 1.19 -6.24
CA ALA A 110 -3.71 1.96 -6.94
C ALA A 110 -3.89 3.37 -6.35
N LEU A 111 -3.88 3.48 -5.01
CA LEU A 111 -3.96 4.76 -4.32
C LEU A 111 -2.74 5.66 -4.58
N ALA A 112 -1.54 5.08 -4.71
CA ALA A 112 -0.33 5.82 -5.06
C ALA A 112 -0.43 6.44 -6.46
N TYR A 113 -0.94 5.68 -7.44
CA TYR A 113 -1.19 6.18 -8.79
C TYR A 113 -2.26 7.27 -8.82
N LEU A 114 -3.39 7.07 -8.11
CA LEU A 114 -4.44 8.08 -7.96
C LEU A 114 -3.92 9.39 -7.35
N ALA A 115 -3.14 9.30 -6.27
CA ALA A 115 -2.57 10.46 -5.63
C ALA A 115 -1.61 11.21 -6.56
N ARG A 116 -0.85 10.50 -7.40
CA ARG A 116 0.06 11.10 -8.38
C ARG A 116 -0.70 11.77 -9.53
N ASP A 117 -1.77 11.14 -10.00
CA ASP A 117 -2.67 11.72 -11.01
C ASP A 117 -3.24 13.06 -10.53
N HIS A 118 -3.59 13.19 -9.24
CA HIS A 118 -4.05 14.48 -8.70
C HIS A 118 -2.98 15.59 -8.74
N LEU A 119 -1.69 15.26 -8.80
CA LEU A 119 -0.61 16.24 -8.88
C LEU A 119 -0.34 16.72 -10.30
N VAL A 120 -0.42 15.83 -11.30
CA VAL A 120 0.07 16.13 -12.67
C VAL A 120 -0.99 15.86 -13.77
N THR A 121 -2.13 15.26 -13.43
CA THR A 121 -3.17 14.74 -14.35
C THR A 121 -2.58 13.84 -15.44
N SER A 122 -2.71 12.53 -15.28
CA SER A 122 -2.06 11.53 -16.11
C SER A 122 -3.01 10.37 -16.38
N ASP A 123 -3.45 10.23 -17.64
CA ASP A 123 -4.27 9.08 -18.04
C ASP A 123 -3.52 7.75 -17.87
N THR A 124 -2.19 7.79 -17.95
CA THR A 124 -1.35 6.62 -17.64
C THR A 124 -1.49 6.22 -16.17
N ASP A 125 -1.49 7.16 -15.24
CA ASP A 125 -1.61 6.84 -13.82
C ASP A 125 -3.01 6.26 -13.49
N ILE A 126 -4.08 6.77 -14.11
CA ILE A 126 -5.42 6.17 -13.96
C ILE A 126 -5.48 4.74 -14.49
N LEU A 127 -4.90 4.48 -15.68
CA LEU A 127 -4.82 3.13 -16.22
C LEU A 127 -4.02 2.20 -15.30
N GLN A 128 -2.88 2.66 -14.78
CA GLN A 128 -2.06 1.89 -13.86
C GLN A 128 -2.78 1.62 -12.53
N ALA A 129 -3.59 2.56 -12.03
CA ALA A 129 -4.42 2.34 -10.86
C ALA A 129 -5.47 1.23 -11.06
N HIS A 130 -6.11 1.18 -12.25
CA HIS A 130 -7.00 0.08 -12.60
C HIS A 130 -6.27 -1.27 -12.66
N LEU A 131 -5.11 -1.32 -13.33
CA LEU A 131 -4.29 -2.54 -13.43
C LEU A 131 -3.75 -3.00 -12.06
N ALA A 132 -3.49 -2.05 -11.16
CA ALA A 132 -3.10 -2.37 -9.80
C ALA A 132 -4.22 -3.13 -9.06
N LEU A 133 -5.50 -2.86 -9.30
CA LEU A 133 -6.61 -3.57 -8.65
C LEU A 133 -7.03 -4.89 -9.32
N ASP A 134 -6.39 -5.27 -10.43
CA ASP A 134 -6.80 -6.47 -11.17
C ASP A 134 -6.64 -7.76 -10.34
N GLY A 135 -7.61 -8.66 -10.45
CA GLY A 135 -7.67 -9.93 -9.69
C GLY A 135 -7.90 -9.82 -8.18
N THR A 136 -7.86 -8.63 -7.58
CA THR A 136 -8.00 -8.45 -6.12
C THR A 136 -9.35 -8.90 -5.57
N GLU A 137 -10.45 -8.57 -6.23
CA GLU A 137 -11.78 -8.97 -5.78
C GLU A 137 -12.01 -10.48 -5.84
N GLU A 138 -11.48 -11.16 -6.86
CA GLU A 138 -11.57 -12.62 -6.98
C GLU A 138 -10.79 -13.30 -5.84
N ALA A 139 -9.56 -12.83 -5.60
CA ALA A 139 -8.71 -13.35 -4.52
C ALA A 139 -9.39 -13.20 -3.14
N LEU A 140 -9.97 -12.03 -2.86
CA LEU A 140 -10.66 -11.77 -1.59
C LEU A 140 -11.99 -12.52 -1.46
N THR A 141 -12.75 -12.66 -2.55
CA THR A 141 -13.98 -13.44 -2.57
C THR A 141 -13.71 -14.90 -2.19
N ARG A 142 -12.59 -15.47 -2.68
CA ARG A 142 -12.19 -16.85 -2.40
C ARG A 142 -11.96 -17.11 -0.91
N ILE A 143 -11.40 -16.13 -0.20
CA ILE A 143 -11.09 -16.24 1.24
C ILE A 143 -12.17 -15.63 2.14
N GLY A 144 -13.22 -15.03 1.57
CA GLY A 144 -14.33 -14.43 2.31
C GLY A 144 -13.99 -13.13 3.06
N ASP A 145 -12.97 -12.40 2.63
CA ASP A 145 -12.56 -11.13 3.27
C ASP A 145 -13.43 -9.97 2.77
N ILE A 146 -14.63 -9.87 3.36
CA ILE A 146 -15.68 -8.92 2.93
C ILE A 146 -15.25 -7.47 3.16
N ALA A 147 -14.60 -7.17 4.29
CA ALA A 147 -14.21 -5.80 4.64
C ALA A 147 -13.16 -5.26 3.64
N MET A 148 -12.15 -6.06 3.30
CA MET A 148 -11.16 -5.68 2.30
C MET A 148 -11.79 -5.56 0.91
N LEU A 149 -12.74 -6.44 0.56
CA LEU A 149 -13.46 -6.41 -0.70
C LEU A 149 -14.26 -5.11 -0.88
N GLU A 150 -14.95 -4.66 0.17
CA GLU A 150 -15.69 -3.40 0.16
C GLU A 150 -14.79 -2.18 -0.02
N TRP A 151 -13.62 -2.18 0.63
CA TRP A 151 -12.64 -1.11 0.45
C TRP A 151 -12.10 -1.05 -0.98
N ILE A 152 -11.75 -2.19 -1.57
CA ILE A 152 -11.28 -2.26 -2.97
C ILE A 152 -12.34 -1.77 -3.96
N ARG A 153 -13.61 -2.13 -3.74
CA ARG A 153 -14.72 -1.66 -4.57
C ARG A 153 -14.86 -0.14 -4.53
N GLN A 154 -14.70 0.48 -3.36
CA GLN A 154 -14.73 1.94 -3.24
C GLN A 154 -13.63 2.62 -4.07
N ILE A 155 -12.41 2.06 -4.08
CA ILE A 155 -11.31 2.60 -4.90
C ILE A 155 -11.65 2.45 -6.39
N ARG A 156 -12.19 1.30 -6.80
CA ARG A 156 -12.59 1.04 -8.18
C ARG A 156 -13.70 1.99 -8.64
N ASP A 157 -14.73 2.18 -7.83
CA ASP A 157 -15.85 3.07 -8.15
C ASP A 157 -15.37 4.50 -8.32
N HIS A 158 -14.43 4.95 -7.49
CA HIS A 158 -13.79 6.25 -7.64
C HIS A 158 -13.04 6.38 -8.98
N LEU A 159 -12.28 5.35 -9.38
CA LEU A 159 -11.57 5.34 -10.66
C LEU A 159 -12.52 5.40 -11.86
N LEU A 160 -13.66 4.68 -11.79
CA LEU A 160 -14.68 4.70 -12.84
C LEU A 160 -15.33 6.08 -12.96
N ASP A 161 -15.69 6.71 -11.84
CA ASP A 161 -16.23 8.07 -11.83
C ASP A 161 -15.25 9.09 -12.40
N LEU A 162 -13.95 9.00 -12.06
CA LEU A 162 -12.91 9.85 -12.65
C LEU A 162 -12.82 9.71 -14.17
N ARG A 163 -12.83 8.47 -14.68
CA ARG A 163 -12.83 8.19 -16.13
C ARG A 163 -14.07 8.80 -16.80
N ASP A 164 -15.24 8.59 -16.22
CA ASP A 164 -16.50 9.06 -16.80
C ASP A 164 -16.57 10.59 -16.82
N ARG A 165 -16.04 11.27 -15.80
CA ARG A 165 -15.90 12.74 -15.78
C ARG A 165 -14.96 13.26 -16.88
N ARG A 166 -13.88 12.55 -17.18
CA ARG A 166 -12.95 12.91 -18.28
C ARG A 166 -13.55 12.69 -19.66
N ALA A 167 -14.43 11.70 -19.80
CA ALA A 167 -15.09 11.38 -21.06
C ALA A 167 -16.25 12.32 -21.42
N ARG A 168 -16.78 13.09 -20.46
CA ARG A 168 -17.86 14.05 -20.71
C ARG A 168 -17.30 15.35 -21.33
N PRO A 169 -17.76 15.78 -22.52
CA PRO A 169 -17.38 17.08 -23.06
C PRO A 169 -17.89 18.20 -22.16
N ARG A 170 -17.02 19.17 -21.86
CA ARG A 170 -17.41 20.43 -21.21
C ARG A 170 -18.28 21.21 -22.20
N HIS A 171 -19.59 21.22 -21.97
CA HIS A 171 -20.55 22.06 -22.69
C HIS A 171 -20.44 23.52 -22.27
#